data_AF-A0A447PPC0-F1
#
_entry.id   AF-A0A447PPC0-F1
#
_cell.length_a   1.000
_cell.length_b   1.000
_cell.length_c   1.000
_cell.angle_alpha   90.00
_cell.angle_beta   90.00
_cell.angle_gamma   90.00
#
_symmetry.space_group_name_H-M   'P 1'
#
loop_
_entity.id
_entity.type
_entity.pdbx_description
1 polymer ?
#
loop_
_entity_poly.entity_id
_entity_poly.type
_entity_poly.pdbx_seq_one_letter_code
_entity_poly.pdbx_strand_id
1 'polypeptide(L)'
;MNGLVSPTGTPGLVKISTGPLSSRAPDGIVPIETAIALLKDMGGSSVKYFPMGGLTCRDEYKAVADACARHDFWLEPTGGIDLENFAEILHIALDAGVSKIIPHIYSSIIDKVSGNTRADDVRQLLAIVRSRVG
;
A
#
# COMPACT_ATOMS: atom_id res chain seq x y z
N MET A 1 5.94 -11.42 -6.11
CA MET A 1 4.60 -11.00 -6.61
C MET A 1 3.89 -10.29 -5.47
N ASN A 2 3.15 -9.21 -5.71
CA ASN A 2 2.31 -8.61 -4.66
C ASN A 2 0.97 -9.34 -4.53
N GLY A 3 0.34 -9.24 -3.36
CA GLY A 3 -1.02 -9.71 -3.15
C GLY A 3 -1.95 -8.58 -2.75
N LEU A 4 -3.05 -8.40 -3.48
CA LEU A 4 -4.03 -7.36 -3.19
C LEU A 4 -4.87 -7.74 -1.97
N VAL A 5 -4.81 -6.90 -0.94
CA VAL A 5 -5.72 -6.91 0.20
C VAL A 5 -6.30 -5.51 0.40
N SER A 6 -7.49 -5.42 0.98
CA SER A 6 -8.24 -4.17 1.06
C SER A 6 -8.54 -3.73 2.50
N PRO A 7 -8.69 -2.41 2.74
CA PRO A 7 -9.21 -1.89 4.01
C PRO A 7 -10.57 -2.49 4.36
N THR A 8 -10.89 -2.46 5.65
CA THR A 8 -12.15 -2.99 6.20
C THR A 8 -12.91 -1.97 7.05
N GLY A 9 -12.29 -0.83 7.36
CA GLY A 9 -12.74 0.11 8.37
C GLY A 9 -12.33 -0.28 9.79
N THR A 10 -11.56 -1.37 9.96
CA THR A 10 -11.12 -1.87 11.28
C THR A 10 -9.61 -2.10 11.28
N PRO A 11 -8.82 -1.28 12.02
CA PRO A 11 -7.38 -1.49 12.14
C PRO A 11 -7.05 -2.90 12.65
N GLY A 12 -6.06 -3.54 12.03
CA GLY A 12 -5.68 -4.93 12.36
C GLY A 12 -6.33 -6.00 11.47
N LEU A 13 -7.37 -5.65 10.70
CA LEU A 13 -8.09 -6.56 9.81
C LEU A 13 -8.00 -6.12 8.35
N VAL A 14 -7.84 -7.10 7.45
CA VAL A 14 -7.81 -6.88 6.00
C VAL A 14 -8.73 -7.84 5.29
N LYS A 15 -9.33 -7.36 4.19
CA LYS A 15 -10.11 -8.18 3.28
C LYS A 15 -9.19 -8.86 2.26
N ILE A 16 -9.29 -10.19 2.16
CA ILE A 16 -8.52 -11.03 1.22
C ILE A 16 -9.39 -11.61 0.08
N SER A 17 -10.70 -11.43 0.11
CA SER A 17 -11.62 -11.87 -0.95
C SER A 17 -11.56 -10.93 -2.17
N THR A 18 -10.41 -10.88 -2.83
CA THR A 18 -10.05 -9.90 -3.87
C THR A 18 -9.88 -10.50 -5.28
N GLY A 19 -10.22 -11.79 -5.44
CA GLY A 19 -10.16 -12.50 -6.71
C GLY A 19 -11.46 -12.40 -7.54
N PRO A 20 -11.48 -12.92 -8.78
CA PRO A 20 -12.63 -12.81 -9.68
C PRO A 20 -13.94 -13.38 -9.12
N LEU A 21 -13.88 -14.51 -8.42
CA LEU A 21 -15.05 -15.13 -7.79
C LEU A 21 -15.25 -14.62 -6.35
N SER A 22 -14.19 -14.55 -5.56
CA SER A 22 -14.27 -14.20 -4.14
C SER A 22 -14.69 -12.76 -3.89
N SER A 23 -14.39 -11.82 -4.80
CA SER A 23 -14.87 -10.43 -4.70
C SER A 23 -16.39 -10.26 -4.81
N ARG A 24 -17.10 -11.30 -5.26
CA ARG A 24 -18.57 -11.36 -5.37
C ARG A 24 -19.22 -12.18 -4.26
N ALA A 25 -18.42 -12.80 -3.40
CA ALA A 25 -18.88 -13.55 -2.24
C ALA A 25 -18.90 -12.64 -0.99
N PRO A 26 -19.43 -13.10 0.15
CA PRO A 26 -19.25 -12.40 1.42
C PRO A 26 -17.76 -12.13 1.71
N ASP A 27 -17.49 -11.02 2.40
CA ASP A 27 -16.12 -10.57 2.63
C ASP A 27 -15.33 -11.56 3.50
N GLY A 28 -14.21 -12.02 2.96
CA GLY A 28 -13.21 -12.78 3.70
C GLY A 28 -12.29 -11.80 4.42
N ILE A 29 -12.57 -11.53 5.69
CA ILE A 29 -11.81 -10.61 6.53
C ILE A 29 -10.98 -11.41 7.54
N VAL A 30 -9.69 -11.11 7.61
CA VAL A 30 -8.73 -11.82 8.47
C VAL A 30 -7.78 -10.84 9.15
N PRO A 31 -7.13 -11.22 10.26
CA PRO A 31 -5.99 -10.48 10.80
C PRO A 31 -4.88 -10.28 9.77
N ILE A 32 -4.19 -9.14 9.83
CA ILE A 32 -3.11 -8.81 8.87
C ILE A 32 -2.00 -9.86 8.88
N GLU A 33 -1.63 -10.37 10.06
CA GLU A 33 -0.61 -11.42 10.20
C GLU A 33 -0.99 -12.71 9.46
N THR A 34 -2.27 -13.10 9.49
CA THR A 34 -2.79 -14.26 8.76
C THR A 34 -2.73 -14.00 7.25
N ALA A 35 -3.11 -12.80 6.80
CA ALA A 35 -3.00 -12.44 5.39
C ALA A 35 -1.54 -12.47 4.91
N ILE A 36 -0.59 -11.95 5.70
CA ILE A 36 0.84 -11.98 5.38
C ILE A 36 1.34 -13.44 5.29
N ALA A 37 0.99 -14.30 6.24
CA ALA A 37 1.39 -15.70 6.22
C ALA A 37 0.84 -16.42 4.97
N LEU A 38 -0.45 -16.26 4.67
CA LEU A 38 -1.05 -16.82 3.45
C LEU A 38 -0.36 -16.32 2.17
N LEU A 39 -0.02 -15.03 2.11
CA LEU A 39 0.72 -14.48 0.98
C LEU A 39 2.10 -15.11 0.84
N LYS A 40 2.84 -15.30 1.95
CA LYS A 40 4.13 -16.00 1.94
C LYS A 40 4.00 -17.43 1.45
N ASP A 41 3.02 -18.18 1.95
CA ASP A 41 2.76 -19.57 1.54
C ASP A 41 2.42 -19.69 0.04
N MET A 42 1.75 -18.68 -0.51
CA MET A 42 1.44 -18.59 -1.94
C MET A 42 2.60 -18.03 -2.80
N GLY A 43 3.78 -17.79 -2.23
CA GLY A 43 4.94 -17.25 -2.96
C GLY A 43 4.89 -15.74 -3.22
N GLY A 44 4.03 -15.02 -2.49
CA GLY A 44 3.97 -13.56 -2.48
C GLY A 44 5.16 -12.92 -1.78
N SER A 45 5.45 -11.67 -2.14
CA SER A 45 6.60 -10.89 -1.65
C SER A 45 6.17 -9.65 -0.86
N SER A 46 4.94 -9.20 -1.05
CA SER A 46 4.46 -7.94 -0.54
C SER A 46 2.93 -7.91 -0.40
N VAL A 47 2.45 -7.07 0.51
CA VAL A 47 1.05 -6.65 0.57
C VAL A 47 0.86 -5.46 -0.35
N LYS A 48 -0.04 -5.57 -1.34
CA LYS A 48 -0.60 -4.42 -2.04
C LYS A 48 -1.86 -3.98 -1.30
N TYR A 49 -1.77 -2.88 -0.57
CA TYR A 49 -2.88 -2.36 0.22
C TYR A 49 -3.68 -1.37 -0.62
N PHE A 50 -4.89 -1.77 -1.04
CA PHE A 50 -5.71 -1.02 -2.00
C PHE A 50 -7.22 -1.28 -1.80
N PRO A 51 -8.09 -0.25 -1.95
CA PRO A 51 -7.80 1.16 -2.19
C PRO A 51 -7.65 1.96 -0.89
N MET A 52 -6.56 2.72 -0.73
CA MET A 52 -6.32 3.51 0.50
C MET A 52 -7.13 4.81 0.58
N GLY A 53 -7.43 5.43 -0.56
CA GLY A 53 -8.05 6.77 -0.58
C GLY A 53 -7.14 7.83 0.04
N GLY A 54 -5.85 7.80 -0.27
CA GLY A 54 -4.83 8.67 0.34
C GLY A 54 -4.66 8.33 1.81
N LEU A 55 -5.04 9.27 2.68
CA LEU A 55 -4.97 9.10 4.14
C LEU A 55 -6.33 8.78 4.78
N THR A 56 -7.35 8.42 4.00
CA THR A 56 -8.69 8.10 4.53
C THR A 56 -8.66 6.93 5.51
N CYS A 57 -7.89 5.87 5.21
CA CYS A 57 -7.72 4.70 6.08
C CYS A 57 -6.41 4.75 6.90
N ARG A 58 -6.01 5.93 7.41
CA ARG A 58 -4.69 6.16 8.04
C ARG A 58 -4.36 5.15 9.14
N ASP A 59 -5.28 4.92 10.07
CA ASP A 59 -5.00 4.05 11.23
C ASP A 59 -4.95 2.57 10.83
N GLU A 60 -5.75 2.16 9.84
CA GLU A 60 -5.63 0.83 9.25
C GLU A 60 -4.29 0.66 8.53
N TYR A 61 -3.84 1.67 7.78
CA TYR A 61 -2.56 1.63 7.07
C TYR A 61 -1.37 1.54 8.04
N LYS A 62 -1.40 2.27 9.17
CA LYS A 62 -0.40 2.12 10.23
C LYS A 62 -0.35 0.67 10.75
N ALA A 63 -1.51 0.08 11.05
CA ALA A 63 -1.57 -1.32 11.49
C ALA A 63 -1.00 -2.30 10.45
N VAL A 64 -1.22 -2.05 9.15
CA VAL A 64 -0.61 -2.84 8.07
C VAL A 64 0.91 -2.65 8.03
N ALA A 65 1.40 -1.41 8.13
CA ALA A 65 2.83 -1.11 8.17
C ALA A 65 3.53 -1.81 9.34
N ASP A 66 2.98 -1.69 10.56
CA ASP A 66 3.50 -2.34 11.75
C ASP A 66 3.54 -3.86 11.60
N ALA A 67 2.50 -4.46 11.02
CA ALA A 67 2.47 -5.90 10.77
C ALA A 67 3.49 -6.32 9.71
N CYS A 68 3.61 -5.58 8.60
CA CYS A 68 4.63 -5.85 7.57
C CYS A 68 6.05 -5.81 8.15
N ALA A 69 6.35 -4.82 9.00
CA ALA A 69 7.64 -4.73 9.68
C ALA A 69 7.88 -5.90 10.64
N ARG A 70 6.92 -6.19 11.54
CA ARG A 70 7.04 -7.28 12.52
C ARG A 70 7.18 -8.67 11.89
N HIS A 71 6.54 -8.88 10.75
CA HIS A 71 6.49 -10.18 10.08
C HIS A 71 7.45 -10.29 8.89
N ASP A 72 8.40 -9.36 8.72
CA ASP A 72 9.36 -9.33 7.62
C ASP A 72 8.69 -9.51 6.25
N PHE A 73 7.89 -8.52 5.86
CA PHE A 73 7.18 -8.51 4.59
C PHE A 73 7.10 -7.11 4.01
N TRP A 74 7.12 -7.01 2.68
CA TRP A 74 7.16 -5.71 2.00
C TRP A 74 5.76 -5.10 1.88
N LEU A 75 5.69 -3.79 1.65
CA LEU A 75 4.43 -3.05 1.59
C LEU A 75 4.33 -2.17 0.35
N GLU A 76 3.18 -2.22 -0.31
CA GLU A 76 2.89 -1.45 -1.53
C GLU A 76 1.62 -0.60 -1.34
N PRO A 77 1.72 0.59 -0.71
CA PRO A 77 0.56 1.46 -0.51
C PRO A 77 0.02 1.96 -1.85
N THR A 78 -1.29 1.87 -2.07
CA THR A 78 -1.92 2.18 -3.36
C THR A 78 -3.30 2.85 -3.20
N GLY A 79 -3.52 3.89 -4.00
CA GLY A 79 -4.84 4.50 -4.21
C GLY A 79 -5.01 5.83 -3.51
N GLY A 80 -5.26 6.89 -4.28
CA GLY A 80 -5.41 8.26 -3.77
C GLY A 80 -4.10 8.90 -3.29
N ILE A 81 -2.95 8.36 -3.68
CA ILE A 81 -1.64 8.96 -3.39
C ILE A 81 -1.36 10.07 -4.42
N ASP A 82 -0.96 11.24 -3.95
CA ASP A 82 -0.61 12.42 -4.75
C ASP A 82 0.65 13.12 -4.19
N LEU A 83 1.06 14.27 -4.76
CA LEU A 83 2.28 14.95 -4.34
C LEU A 83 2.16 15.56 -2.94
N GLU A 84 0.94 15.85 -2.51
CA GLU A 84 0.61 16.48 -1.24
C GLU A 84 0.68 15.49 -0.07
N ASN A 85 0.26 14.23 -0.29
CA ASN A 85 0.18 13.22 0.77
C ASN A 85 1.29 12.14 0.71
N PHE A 86 2.03 12.05 -0.40
CA PHE A 86 3.04 11.00 -0.60
C PHE A 86 4.07 10.92 0.53
N ALA A 87 4.60 12.06 0.97
CA ALA A 87 5.61 12.11 2.01
C ALA A 87 5.10 11.47 3.31
N GLU A 88 3.89 11.82 3.73
CA GLU A 88 3.28 11.30 4.96
C GLU A 88 2.99 9.80 4.89
N ILE A 89 2.47 9.32 3.75
CA ILE A 89 2.21 7.89 3.53
C ILE A 89 3.52 7.09 3.54
N LEU A 90 4.58 7.62 2.93
CA LEU A 90 5.90 7.00 2.93
C LEU A 90 6.49 6.96 4.35
N HIS A 91 6.41 8.06 5.10
CA HIS A 91 6.93 8.14 6.47
C HIS A 91 6.27 7.11 7.39
N ILE A 92 4.96 6.91 7.31
CA ILE A 92 4.27 5.90 8.13
C ILE A 92 4.91 4.51 7.97
N ALA A 93 5.21 4.09 6.75
CA ALA A 93 5.81 2.78 6.50
C ALA A 93 7.31 2.72 6.86
N LEU A 94 8.05 3.82 6.65
CA LEU A 94 9.45 3.92 7.06
C LEU A 94 9.60 3.89 8.58
N ASP A 95 8.81 4.70 9.29
CA ASP A 95 8.84 4.82 10.75
C ASP A 95 8.42 3.50 11.44
N ALA A 96 7.51 2.74 10.82
CA ALA A 96 7.16 1.39 11.28
C ALA A 96 8.29 0.36 11.09
N GLY A 97 9.31 0.67 10.27
CA GLY A 97 10.43 -0.22 10.00
C GLY A 97 10.20 -1.23 8.87
N VAL A 98 9.32 -0.93 7.91
CA VAL A 98 9.09 -1.82 6.75
C VAL A 98 10.35 -1.87 5.87
N SER A 99 10.84 -3.08 5.58
CA SER A 99 12.14 -3.28 4.92
C SER A 99 12.18 -2.89 3.43
N LYS A 100 11.05 -3.00 2.72
CA LYS A 100 10.89 -2.48 1.35
C LYS A 100 9.48 -1.95 1.14
N ILE A 101 9.40 -0.75 0.56
CA ILE A 101 8.15 -0.02 0.33
C ILE A 101 8.06 0.36 -1.15
N ILE A 102 6.94 0.02 -1.80
CA ILE A 102 6.71 0.29 -3.22
C ILE A 102 5.40 1.10 -3.37
N PRO A 103 5.43 2.41 -3.15
CA PRO A 103 4.24 3.25 -3.24
C PRO A 103 3.79 3.38 -4.70
N HIS A 104 2.49 3.21 -4.93
CA HIS A 104 1.87 3.28 -6.25
C HIS A 104 1.12 4.60 -6.43
N ILE A 105 1.68 5.46 -7.27
CA ILE A 105 1.13 6.76 -7.64
C ILE A 105 0.69 6.69 -9.11
N TYR A 106 -0.61 6.80 -9.34
CA TYR A 106 -1.21 6.57 -10.66
C TYR A 106 -1.80 7.87 -11.23
N SER A 107 -3.12 8.03 -11.17
CA SER A 107 -3.86 9.09 -11.84
C SER A 107 -3.46 10.50 -11.43
N SER A 108 -2.94 10.69 -10.21
CA SER A 108 -2.52 12.00 -9.70
C SER A 108 -1.34 12.59 -10.47
N ILE A 109 -0.46 11.76 -11.05
CA ILE A 109 0.74 12.20 -11.78
C ILE A 109 0.65 11.99 -13.29
N ILE A 110 -0.51 11.57 -13.80
CA ILE A 110 -0.74 11.34 -15.24
C ILE A 110 -1.34 12.60 -15.86
N ASP A 111 -0.73 13.08 -16.94
CA ASP A 111 -1.31 14.12 -17.79
C ASP A 111 -2.54 13.59 -18.52
N LYS A 112 -3.69 14.25 -18.36
CA LYS A 112 -4.98 13.76 -18.86
C LYS A 112 -5.12 13.82 -20.38
N VAL A 113 -4.31 14.65 -21.05
CA VAL A 113 -4.37 14.83 -22.50
C VAL A 113 -3.54 13.75 -23.21
N SER A 114 -2.30 13.57 -22.79
CA SER A 114 -1.37 12.61 -23.39
C SER A 114 -1.47 11.20 -22.82
N GLY A 115 -1.98 11.04 -21.59
CA GLY A 115 -1.96 9.78 -20.86
C GLY A 115 -0.59 9.41 -20.27
N ASN A 116 0.42 10.27 -20.44
CA ASN A 116 1.76 10.03 -19.93
C ASN A 116 1.88 10.39 -18.45
N THR A 117 2.69 9.63 -17.71
CA THR A 117 3.16 10.06 -16.38
C THR A 117 4.08 11.27 -16.54
N ARG A 118 3.83 12.34 -15.78
CA ARG A 118 4.63 13.57 -15.82
C ARG A 118 6.01 13.32 -15.20
N ALA A 119 7.06 13.54 -15.99
CA ALA A 119 8.44 13.33 -15.54
C ALA A 119 8.83 14.24 -14.37
N ASP A 120 8.32 15.48 -14.33
CA ASP A 120 8.59 16.41 -13.23
C ASP A 120 8.02 15.93 -11.90
N ASP A 121 6.82 15.36 -11.90
CA ASP A 121 6.21 14.79 -10.70
C ASP A 121 7.03 13.59 -10.19
N VAL A 122 7.54 12.75 -11.09
CA VAL A 122 8.45 11.65 -10.72
C VAL A 122 9.75 12.18 -10.10
N ARG A 123 10.32 13.29 -10.61
CA ARG A 123 11.50 13.93 -10.01
C ARG A 123 11.21 14.45 -8.60
N GLN A 124 10.03 15.05 -8.38
CA GLN A 124 9.60 15.52 -7.06
C GLN A 124 9.44 14.36 -6.07
N LEU A 125 8.77 13.28 -6.47
CA LEU A 125 8.62 12.06 -5.66
C LEU A 125 9.99 11.47 -5.28
N LEU A 126 10.93 11.40 -6.23
CA LEU A 126 12.30 10.93 -5.97
C LEU A 126 13.05 11.83 -4.98
N ALA A 127 12.88 13.15 -5.07
CA ALA A 127 13.48 14.09 -4.12
C ALA A 127 12.94 13.88 -2.69
N ILE A 128 11.62 13.63 -2.55
CA ILE A 128 11.01 13.29 -1.26
C ILE A 128 11.62 11.99 -0.71
N VAL A 129 11.75 10.94 -1.52
CA VAL A 129 12.36 9.67 -1.10
C VAL A 129 13.78 9.91 -0.59
N ARG A 130 14.62 10.59 -1.38
CA ARG A 130 16.02 10.87 -1.01
C ARG A 130 16.16 11.69 0.27
N SER A 131 15.19 12.53 0.61
CA SER A 131 15.24 13.32 1.85
C SER A 131 15.14 12.47 3.13
N ARG A 132 14.77 11.19 3.04
CA ARG A 132 14.51 10.30 4.18
C ARG A 132 15.30 9.00 4.21
N VAL A 133 15.74 8.51 3.05
CA VAL A 133 16.50 7.24 2.93
C VAL A 133 17.92 7.45 2.37
N GLY A 134 18.30 8.70 2.11
CA GLY A 134 19.62 9.09 1.58
C GLY A 134 20.61 9.52 2.65
#